data_AF-A0A7S0GYM6-F1
#
_entry.id   AF-A0A7S0GYM6-F1
#
_cell.length_a   1.000
_cell.length_b   1.000
_cell.length_c   1.000
_cell.angle_alpha   90.00
_cell.angle_beta   90.00
_cell.angle_gamma   90.00
#
_symmetry.space_group_name_H-M   'P 1'
#
loop_
_entity.id
_entity.type
_entity.pdbx_description
1 polymer ?
#
loop_
_entity_poly.entity_id
_entity_poly.type
_entity_poly.pdbx_seq_one_letter_code
_entity_poly.pdbx_strand_id
1 'polypeptide(L)'
;WPSTSEGMGATDPKSALFLAFLVSLGVSLPSNANNIRAIPRGSKIGNFRRGGGRRGKAWASKGDRPGKWEVDIKDENKERLESIKAAVLGAVAGSLVGSPIALLSPNRLTPQWEFDHDALAVSLALSALVYRYAIRQDPNPMLKQGVVGAFAITRILSLIKVSDTCTSLPLACGAPLGFADWQMIGEGLFIALESFSAYGGMAVAMEKAFDSGILRRFPSS
;
A
#
# COMPACT_ATOMS: atom_id res chain seq x y z
N TRP A 1 12.49 35.16 36.14
CA TRP A 1 12.01 35.48 34.79
C TRP A 1 11.07 34.38 34.34
N PRO A 2 9.86 34.74 33.89
CA PRO A 2 8.66 33.91 34.04
C PRO A 2 8.42 32.97 32.85
N SER A 3 7.73 31.86 33.12
CA SER A 3 7.19 30.93 32.14
C SER A 3 5.71 31.24 31.89
N THR A 4 5.42 31.91 30.79
CA THR A 4 4.06 32.08 30.25
C THR A 4 3.87 31.22 29.01
N SER A 5 2.92 30.29 29.12
CA SER A 5 1.91 29.86 28.13
C SER A 5 2.24 29.86 26.64
N GLU A 6 1.95 28.73 25.96
CA GLU A 6 1.10 28.73 24.77
C GLU A 6 0.59 27.31 24.46
N GLY A 7 -0.70 27.21 24.16
CA GLY A 7 -1.47 25.97 24.13
C GLY A 7 -1.17 25.07 22.94
N MET A 8 -1.15 23.77 23.18
CA MET A 8 -1.35 22.76 22.14
C MET A 8 -2.82 22.40 22.12
N GLY A 9 -3.50 22.88 21.08
CA GLY A 9 -4.92 22.72 20.85
C GLY A 9 -5.34 21.27 20.64
N ALA A 10 -6.53 21.00 21.19
CA ALA A 10 -7.58 20.11 20.68
C ALA A 10 -7.11 18.92 19.82
N THR A 11 -6.82 17.80 20.48
CA THR A 11 -6.88 16.49 19.85
C THR A 11 -8.34 16.19 19.50
N ASP A 12 -8.64 16.09 18.20
CA ASP A 12 -9.93 15.63 17.71
C ASP A 12 -10.32 14.29 18.38
N PRO A 13 -11.55 14.13 18.89
CA PRO A 13 -11.96 12.89 19.55
C PRO A 13 -11.88 11.66 18.64
N LYS A 14 -11.90 11.87 17.31
CA LYS A 14 -11.80 10.81 16.29
C LYS A 14 -10.38 10.24 16.17
N SER A 15 -9.34 11.06 16.35
CA SER A 15 -7.95 10.61 16.27
C SER A 15 -7.52 9.88 17.56
N ALA A 16 -8.06 10.30 18.70
CA ALA A 16 -7.90 9.58 19.97
C ALA A 16 -8.52 8.17 19.94
N LEU A 17 -9.69 8.01 19.29
CA LEU A 17 -10.37 6.72 19.16
C LEU A 17 -9.63 5.77 18.19
N PHE A 18 -9.05 6.31 17.11
CA PHE A 18 -8.21 5.56 16.19
C PHE A 18 -6.89 5.13 16.83
N LEU A 19 -6.28 5.99 17.65
CA LEU A 19 -5.07 5.66 18.42
C LEU A 19 -5.38 4.65 19.54
N ALA A 20 -6.52 4.76 20.22
CA ALA A 20 -6.94 3.79 21.22
C ALA A 20 -7.21 2.40 20.60
N PHE A 21 -7.77 2.35 19.39
CA PHE A 21 -7.98 1.09 18.65
C PHE A 21 -6.66 0.45 18.19
N LEU A 22 -5.69 1.26 17.73
CA LEU A 22 -4.35 0.78 17.36
C LEU A 22 -3.53 0.29 18.57
N VAL A 23 -3.62 0.98 19.72
CA VAL A 23 -2.94 0.59 20.96
C VAL A 23 -3.56 -0.68 21.57
N SER A 24 -4.88 -0.87 21.46
CA SER A 24 -5.56 -2.08 21.95
C SER A 24 -5.21 -3.36 21.18
N LEU A 25 -4.61 -3.26 19.99
CA LEU A 25 -4.23 -4.39 19.14
C LEU A 25 -2.72 -4.69 19.16
N GLY A 26 -1.96 -4.08 20.09
CA GLY A 26 -0.53 -4.37 20.24
C GLY A 26 0.35 -3.87 19.09
N VAL A 27 -0.18 -3.03 18.20
CA VAL A 27 0.60 -2.41 17.11
C VAL A 27 1.47 -1.32 17.72
N SER A 28 2.70 -1.68 18.06
CA SER A 28 3.72 -0.73 18.52
C SER A 28 4.12 0.17 17.35
N LEU A 29 3.62 1.40 17.34
CA LEU A 29 4.15 2.47 16.48
C LEU A 29 5.63 2.68 16.85
N PRO A 30 6.55 2.84 15.87
CA PRO A 30 7.92 3.21 16.18
C PRO A 30 7.93 4.61 16.82
N SER A 31 8.05 4.63 18.15
CA SER A 31 8.28 5.82 18.97
C SER A 31 9.73 6.29 18.81
N ASN A 32 10.16 6.68 17.61
CA ASN A 32 11.30 7.58 17.45
C ASN A 32 11.42 8.14 16.02
N ALA A 33 10.95 9.36 15.82
CA ALA A 33 11.03 10.08 14.54
C ALA A 33 12.33 10.89 14.36
N ASN A 34 13.39 10.65 15.15
CA ASN A 34 14.57 11.54 15.15
C ASN A 34 15.89 10.92 14.65
N ASN A 35 15.91 9.69 14.11
CA ASN A 35 17.20 9.11 13.67
C ASN A 35 17.12 8.16 12.46
N ILE A 36 16.44 8.59 11.39
CA ILE A 36 16.69 7.99 10.07
C ILE A 36 17.94 8.67 9.50
N ARG A 37 19.07 8.01 9.76
CA ARG A 37 20.40 8.36 9.26
C ARG A 37 20.35 8.46 7.74
N ALA A 38 20.60 9.66 7.23
CA ALA A 38 20.68 9.95 5.80
C ALA A 38 21.73 9.05 5.12
N ILE A 39 21.35 8.46 3.98
CA ILE A 39 22.26 7.80 3.05
C ILE A 39 23.20 8.87 2.47
N PRO A 40 24.54 8.71 2.51
CA PRO A 40 25.46 9.77 2.09
C PRO A 40 25.41 9.99 0.58
N ARG A 41 25.11 11.24 0.18
CA ARG A 41 25.21 11.71 -1.21
C ARG A 41 26.67 11.80 -1.65
N GLY A 42 26.95 11.21 -2.81
CA GLY A 42 27.71 11.85 -3.90
C GLY A 42 29.12 12.32 -3.57
N SER A 43 30.09 11.47 -3.89
CA SER A 43 31.50 11.79 -4.07
C SER A 43 31.70 13.07 -4.89
N LYS A 44 32.48 14.01 -4.32
CA LYS A 44 32.98 15.21 -4.99
C LYS A 44 33.96 14.80 -6.09
N ILE A 45 33.60 15.05 -7.35
CA ILE A 45 34.57 15.07 -8.45
C ILE A 45 34.73 16.51 -8.93
N GLY A 46 35.89 17.08 -8.59
CA GLY A 46 36.75 17.81 -9.52
C GLY A 46 36.24 19.12 -10.13
N ASN A 47 36.73 20.22 -9.58
CA ASN A 47 36.83 21.52 -10.25
C ASN A 47 37.48 21.39 -11.64
N PHE A 48 36.72 21.68 -12.71
CA PHE A 48 37.30 22.06 -14.00
C PHE A 48 37.02 23.55 -14.27
N ARG A 49 38.06 24.34 -14.05
CA ARG A 49 38.09 25.79 -14.26
C ARG A 49 38.57 26.04 -15.69
N ARG A 50 37.76 26.66 -16.54
CA ARG A 50 38.26 27.22 -17.80
C ARG A 50 37.54 28.53 -18.18
N GLY A 51 38.33 29.61 -18.18
CA GLY A 51 38.35 30.62 -19.24
C GLY A 51 37.25 31.67 -19.22
N GLY A 52 37.60 32.90 -18.83
CA GLY A 52 36.75 34.08 -18.94
C GLY A 52 36.48 34.53 -20.38
N GLY A 53 35.42 35.33 -20.53
CA GLY A 53 35.06 35.99 -21.78
C GLY A 53 33.94 37.00 -21.54
N ARG A 54 34.31 38.29 -21.55
CA ARG A 54 33.43 39.47 -21.46
C ARG A 54 32.29 39.42 -22.48
N ARG A 55 31.07 39.81 -22.07
CA ARG A 55 30.28 40.94 -22.58
C ARG A 55 28.79 40.75 -22.27
N GLY A 56 28.16 41.86 -21.94
CA GLY A 56 26.78 41.97 -21.47
C GLY A 56 25.76 41.26 -22.35
N LYS A 57 24.70 40.80 -21.72
CA LYS A 57 23.44 41.54 -21.60
C LYS A 57 22.69 40.95 -20.42
N ALA A 58 22.04 41.80 -19.65
CA ALA A 58 21.07 41.39 -18.65
C ALA A 58 19.98 40.55 -19.34
N TRP A 59 20.11 39.24 -19.27
CA TRP A 59 18.98 38.34 -19.46
C TRP A 59 18.25 38.37 -18.14
N ALA A 60 17.21 39.21 -18.08
CA ALA A 60 16.10 39.01 -17.17
C ALA A 60 15.82 37.50 -17.13
N SER A 61 15.90 36.91 -15.93
CA SER A 61 15.59 35.52 -15.68
C SER A 61 14.20 35.25 -16.26
N LYS A 62 14.20 34.65 -17.45
CA LYS A 62 13.03 34.48 -18.28
C LYS A 62 12.36 33.21 -17.81
N GLY A 63 11.49 33.37 -16.83
CA GLY A 63 10.45 32.41 -16.48
C GLY A 63 10.98 31.06 -16.02
N ASP A 64 10.94 30.86 -14.71
CA ASP A 64 10.53 29.58 -14.17
C ASP A 64 9.19 29.22 -14.82
N ARG A 65 9.24 28.49 -15.93
CA ARG A 65 8.05 27.82 -16.43
C ARG A 65 7.82 26.69 -15.43
N PRO A 66 6.75 26.70 -14.62
CA PRO A 66 6.46 25.56 -13.77
C PRO A 66 6.36 24.35 -14.70
N GLY A 67 7.20 23.35 -14.45
CA GLY A 67 7.08 22.07 -15.12
C GLY A 67 5.64 21.61 -14.90
N LYS A 68 4.94 21.27 -15.97
CA LYS A 68 3.53 20.82 -16.00
C LYS A 68 3.23 19.62 -15.06
N TRP A 69 4.25 19.09 -14.40
CA TRP A 69 4.24 17.90 -13.56
C TRP A 69 4.82 18.15 -12.15
N GLU A 70 5.23 19.39 -11.83
CA GLU A 70 5.69 19.77 -10.50
C GLU A 70 4.44 20.08 -9.65
N VAL A 71 3.89 19.05 -9.02
CA VAL A 71 2.86 19.25 -8.00
C VAL A 71 3.58 19.85 -6.80
N ASP A 72 3.24 21.08 -6.44
CA ASP A 72 3.83 21.79 -5.30
C ASP A 72 3.33 21.14 -4.00
N ILE A 73 3.97 20.01 -3.62
CA ILE A 73 3.67 19.30 -2.38
C ILE A 73 4.23 20.15 -1.24
N LYS A 74 3.40 21.08 -0.74
CA LYS A 74 3.73 21.96 0.39
C LYS A 74 4.24 21.22 1.62
N ASP A 75 3.92 19.92 1.76
CA ASP A 75 4.33 19.08 2.88
C ASP A 75 4.55 17.60 2.48
N GLU A 76 5.73 17.27 1.92
CA GLU A 76 6.06 15.90 1.51
C GLU A 76 5.92 14.87 2.65
N ASN A 77 6.35 15.24 3.86
CA ASN A 77 6.26 14.38 5.03
C ASN A 77 4.83 14.04 5.43
N LYS A 78 3.87 14.95 5.22
CA LYS A 78 2.44 14.68 5.52
C LYS A 78 1.87 13.65 4.55
N GLU A 79 2.20 13.77 3.26
CA GLU A 79 1.74 12.80 2.24
C GLU A 79 2.35 11.41 2.42
N ARG A 80 3.59 11.32 2.94
CA ARG A 80 4.23 10.06 3.34
C ARG A 80 3.49 9.40 4.52
N LEU A 81 3.13 10.18 5.55
CA LEU A 81 2.38 9.67 6.71
C LEU A 81 0.98 9.19 6.33
N GLU A 82 0.28 9.91 5.46
CA GLU A 82 -1.03 9.49 4.93
C GLU A 82 -0.92 8.15 4.15
N SER A 83 0.19 7.92 3.45
CA SER A 83 0.44 6.65 2.75
C SER A 83 0.68 5.49 3.71
N ILE A 84 1.40 5.73 4.81
CA ILE A 84 1.60 4.71 5.86
C ILE A 84 0.26 4.37 6.51
N LYS A 85 -0.57 5.38 6.80
CA LYS A 85 -1.91 5.17 7.36
C LYS A 85 -2.79 4.33 6.43
N ALA A 86 -2.73 4.58 5.13
CA ALA A 86 -3.44 3.79 4.13
C ALA A 86 -2.97 2.33 4.13
N ALA A 87 -1.66 2.10 4.15
CA ALA A 87 -1.10 0.76 4.19
C ALA A 87 -1.51 -0.01 5.45
N VAL A 88 -1.41 0.61 6.64
CA VAL A 88 -1.81 -0.01 7.91
C VAL A 88 -3.31 -0.29 7.93
N LEU A 89 -4.14 0.65 7.50
CA LEU A 89 -5.59 0.45 7.45
C LEU A 89 -5.94 -0.71 6.52
N GLY A 90 -5.31 -0.77 5.34
CA GLY A 90 -5.54 -1.84 4.38
C GLY A 90 -5.15 -3.21 4.89
N ALA A 91 -3.97 -3.31 5.51
CA ALA A 91 -3.49 -4.54 6.13
C ALA A 91 -4.46 -5.05 7.18
N VAL A 92 -4.89 -4.18 8.10
CA VAL A 92 -5.78 -4.55 9.20
C VAL A 92 -7.17 -4.89 8.68
N ALA A 93 -7.77 -4.02 7.87
CA ALA A 93 -9.14 -4.23 7.38
C ALA A 93 -9.25 -5.48 6.50
N GLY A 94 -8.30 -5.66 5.56
CA GLY A 94 -8.31 -6.84 4.70
C GLY A 94 -8.01 -8.13 5.47
N SER A 95 -7.11 -8.10 6.46
CA SER A 95 -6.81 -9.28 7.27
C SER A 95 -7.99 -9.66 8.18
N LEU A 96 -8.71 -8.68 8.74
CA LEU A 96 -9.92 -8.96 9.53
C LEU A 96 -11.03 -9.61 8.69
N VAL A 97 -11.16 -9.21 7.43
CA VAL A 97 -12.16 -9.78 6.51
C VAL A 97 -11.71 -11.15 5.98
N GLY A 98 -10.42 -11.32 5.70
CA GLY A 98 -9.86 -12.59 5.22
C GLY A 98 -9.70 -13.67 6.29
N SER A 99 -9.42 -13.28 7.55
CA SER A 99 -9.16 -14.19 8.67
C SER A 99 -10.24 -15.26 8.92
N PRO A 100 -11.56 -14.94 8.96
CA PRO A 100 -12.56 -15.98 9.18
C PRO A 100 -12.57 -17.03 8.05
N ILE A 101 -12.25 -16.64 6.82
CA ILE A 101 -12.18 -17.56 5.68
C ILE A 101 -10.90 -18.40 5.79
N ALA A 102 -9.76 -17.78 6.10
CA ALA A 102 -8.50 -18.48 6.32
C ALA A 102 -8.57 -19.54 7.44
N LEU A 103 -9.44 -19.34 8.46
CA LEU A 103 -9.65 -20.29 9.56
C LEU A 103 -10.54 -21.49 9.20
N LEU A 104 -11.33 -21.40 8.13
CA LEU A 104 -12.12 -22.52 7.61
C LEU A 104 -11.27 -23.53 6.83
N SER A 105 -10.02 -23.18 6.52
CA SER A 105 -9.08 -24.04 5.81
C SER A 105 -8.76 -25.31 6.62
N PRO A 106 -8.62 -26.48 5.96
CA PRO A 106 -8.19 -27.71 6.63
C PRO A 106 -6.74 -27.61 7.17
N ASN A 107 -5.90 -26.76 6.58
CA ASN A 107 -4.49 -26.55 6.95
C ASN A 107 -4.26 -25.37 7.92
N ARG A 108 -5.29 -24.98 8.69
CA ARG A 108 -5.20 -23.89 9.67
C ARG A 108 -4.11 -24.11 10.72
N LEU A 109 -3.48 -23.03 11.20
CA LEU A 109 -2.49 -23.05 12.27
C LEU A 109 -1.24 -23.91 11.99
N THR A 110 -0.92 -24.14 10.71
CA THR A 110 0.37 -24.69 10.31
C THR A 110 1.38 -23.56 10.10
N PRO A 111 2.71 -23.80 10.20
CA PRO A 111 3.71 -22.77 9.94
C PRO A 111 3.60 -22.17 8.52
N GLN A 112 3.17 -22.97 7.55
CA GLN A 112 2.91 -22.52 6.19
C GLN A 112 1.70 -21.57 6.13
N TRP A 113 0.63 -21.88 6.87
CA TRP A 113 -0.56 -21.03 6.93
C TRP A 113 -0.27 -19.67 7.56
N GLU A 114 0.52 -19.64 8.65
CA GLU A 114 0.92 -18.38 9.29
C GLU A 114 1.72 -17.50 8.32
N PHE A 115 2.69 -18.09 7.62
CA PHE A 115 3.47 -17.38 6.61
C PHE A 115 2.61 -16.87 5.45
N ASP A 116 1.68 -17.69 4.93
CA ASP A 116 0.80 -17.32 3.82
C ASP A 116 -0.20 -16.20 4.22
N HIS A 117 -0.60 -16.16 5.50
CA HIS A 117 -1.48 -15.14 6.06
C HIS A 117 -0.71 -13.84 6.40
N ASP A 118 0.54 -13.92 6.83
CA ASP A 118 1.42 -12.74 6.99
C ASP A 118 1.74 -12.12 5.63
N ALA A 119 2.02 -12.95 4.62
CA ALA A 119 2.20 -12.52 3.24
C ALA A 119 0.92 -11.85 2.68
N LEU A 120 -0.27 -12.34 3.07
CA LEU A 120 -1.54 -11.68 2.79
C LEU A 120 -1.60 -10.28 3.38
N ALA A 121 -1.30 -10.14 4.68
CA ALA A 121 -1.32 -8.84 5.36
C ALA A 121 -0.39 -7.81 4.71
N VAL A 122 0.84 -8.22 4.33
CA VAL A 122 1.79 -7.36 3.62
C VAL A 122 1.29 -6.98 2.23
N SER A 123 0.72 -7.94 1.49
CA SER A 123 0.17 -7.68 0.16
C SER A 123 -1.04 -6.74 0.20
N LEU A 124 -1.88 -6.83 1.25
CA LEU A 124 -2.99 -5.93 1.50
C LEU A 124 -2.49 -4.51 1.79
N ALA A 125 -1.44 -4.38 2.63
CA ALA A 125 -0.81 -3.10 2.92
C ALA A 125 -0.34 -2.41 1.63
N LEU A 126 0.34 -3.17 0.77
CA LEU A 126 0.82 -2.67 -0.52
C LEU A 126 -0.33 -2.30 -1.45
N SER A 127 -1.35 -3.14 -1.54
CA SER A 127 -2.49 -2.89 -2.42
C SER A 127 -3.32 -1.68 -1.99
N ALA A 128 -3.46 -1.41 -0.68
CA ALA A 128 -4.11 -0.20 -0.18
C ALA A 128 -3.29 1.07 -0.46
N LEU A 129 -1.96 0.98 -0.38
CA LEU A 129 -1.07 2.06 -0.79
C LEU A 129 -1.27 2.37 -2.27
N VAL A 130 -1.23 1.35 -3.14
CA VAL A 130 -1.48 1.51 -4.58
C VAL A 130 -2.89 2.03 -4.85
N TYR A 131 -3.90 1.58 -4.10
CA TYR A 131 -5.28 2.05 -4.19
C TYR A 131 -5.36 3.57 -3.97
N ARG A 132 -4.66 4.10 -2.96
CA ARG A 132 -4.61 5.55 -2.66
C ARG A 132 -4.00 6.37 -3.81
N TYR A 133 -2.97 5.85 -4.47
CA TYR A 133 -2.30 6.54 -5.59
C TYR A 133 -3.06 6.39 -6.92
N ALA A 134 -3.66 5.23 -7.16
CA ALA A 134 -4.39 4.94 -8.39
C ALA A 134 -5.74 5.65 -8.43
N ILE A 135 -6.44 5.69 -7.29
CA ILE A 135 -7.76 6.31 -7.19
C ILE A 135 -7.57 7.73 -6.70
N ARG A 136 -7.42 8.62 -7.68
CA ARG A 136 -7.41 10.08 -7.47
C ARG A 136 -8.82 10.56 -7.12
N GLN A 137 -9.12 11.82 -7.43
CA GLN A 137 -10.47 12.39 -7.35
C GLN A 137 -11.41 11.87 -8.46
N ASP A 138 -10.97 10.94 -9.30
CA ASP A 138 -11.76 10.40 -10.41
C ASP A 138 -12.89 9.48 -9.92
N PRO A 139 -14.15 9.71 -10.34
CA PRO A 139 -15.30 8.93 -9.89
C PRO A 139 -15.49 7.60 -10.65
N ASN A 140 -14.57 7.20 -11.52
CA ASN A 140 -14.76 6.02 -12.37
C ASN A 140 -14.68 4.70 -11.56
N PRO A 141 -15.79 3.94 -11.42
CA PRO A 141 -15.81 2.71 -10.63
C PRO A 141 -14.95 1.58 -11.24
N MET A 142 -14.75 1.56 -12.56
CA MET A 142 -13.97 0.52 -13.25
C MET A 142 -12.50 0.55 -12.85
N LEU A 143 -11.95 1.75 -12.61
CA LEU A 143 -10.56 1.92 -12.17
C LEU A 143 -10.36 1.34 -10.76
N LYS A 144 -11.35 1.51 -9.88
CA LYS A 144 -11.30 1.01 -8.50
C LYS A 144 -11.31 -0.51 -8.45
N GLN A 145 -12.21 -1.13 -9.23
CA GLN A 145 -12.32 -2.58 -9.31
C GLN A 145 -11.09 -3.22 -9.96
N GLY A 146 -10.51 -2.57 -10.98
CA GLY A 146 -9.32 -3.06 -11.67
C GLY A 146 -8.10 -3.20 -10.75
N VAL A 147 -7.84 -2.22 -9.88
CA VAL A 147 -6.71 -2.27 -8.92
C VAL A 147 -6.88 -3.44 -7.96
N VAL A 148 -8.07 -3.59 -7.37
CA VAL A 148 -8.38 -4.66 -6.41
C VAL A 148 -8.31 -6.03 -7.09
N GLY A 149 -8.89 -6.16 -8.28
CA GLY A 149 -8.87 -7.38 -9.07
C GLY A 149 -7.46 -7.80 -9.47
N ALA A 150 -6.59 -6.85 -9.83
CA ALA A 150 -5.21 -7.15 -10.21
C ALA A 150 -4.44 -7.82 -9.06
N PHE A 151 -4.52 -7.28 -7.83
CA PHE A 151 -3.85 -7.89 -6.67
C PHE A 151 -4.47 -9.23 -6.24
N ALA A 152 -5.80 -9.35 -6.31
CA ALA A 152 -6.47 -10.61 -6.02
C ALA A 152 -6.05 -11.71 -7.00
N ILE A 153 -6.07 -11.43 -8.31
CA ILE A 153 -5.72 -12.41 -9.35
C ILE A 153 -4.25 -12.81 -9.26
N THR A 154 -3.33 -11.86 -9.06
CA THR A 154 -1.90 -12.18 -8.93
C THR A 154 -1.63 -13.05 -7.70
N ARG A 155 -2.31 -12.79 -6.58
CA ARG A 155 -2.22 -13.65 -5.38
C ARG A 155 -2.72 -15.07 -5.67
N ILE A 156 -3.90 -15.21 -6.27
CA ILE A 156 -4.49 -16.52 -6.59
C ILE A 156 -3.54 -17.34 -7.47
N LEU A 157 -3.02 -16.73 -8.53
CA LEU A 157 -2.07 -17.38 -9.44
C LEU A 157 -0.74 -17.75 -8.74
N SER A 158 -0.31 -16.98 -7.74
CA SER A 158 0.93 -17.26 -7.02
C SER A 158 0.82 -18.42 -6.01
N LEU A 159 -0.40 -18.69 -5.51
CA LEU A 159 -0.66 -19.69 -4.47
C LEU A 159 -1.21 -21.00 -5.01
N ILE A 160 -1.60 -21.05 -6.29
CA ILE A 160 -2.09 -22.28 -6.91
C ILE A 160 -0.95 -23.30 -6.94
N LYS A 161 -1.14 -24.42 -6.24
CA LYS A 161 -0.17 -25.51 -6.21
C LYS A 161 -0.55 -26.54 -7.25
N VAL A 162 0.43 -26.98 -8.02
CA VAL A 162 0.26 -28.06 -8.98
C VAL A 162 0.31 -29.37 -8.21
N SER A 163 -0.64 -30.28 -8.49
CA SER A 163 -0.69 -31.59 -7.85
C SER A 163 0.51 -32.46 -8.26
N ASP A 164 0.99 -33.30 -7.34
CA ASP A 164 2.11 -34.23 -7.57
C ASP A 164 1.80 -35.29 -8.65
N THR A 165 0.54 -35.43 -9.04
CA THR A 165 0.09 -36.32 -10.12
C THR A 165 0.29 -35.74 -11.51
N CYS A 166 0.66 -34.46 -11.64
CA CYS A 166 0.83 -33.80 -12.92
C CYS A 166 2.20 -34.11 -13.57
N THR A 167 2.20 -34.43 -14.86
CA THR A 167 3.44 -34.50 -15.65
C THR A 167 3.87 -33.10 -16.09
N SER A 168 5.17 -32.80 -16.07
CA SER A 168 5.69 -31.47 -16.41
C SER A 168 5.85 -31.21 -17.92
N LEU A 169 5.81 -32.25 -18.78
CA LEU A 169 6.02 -32.12 -20.23
C LEU A 169 5.24 -33.20 -21.04
N PRO A 170 4.11 -32.88 -21.70
CA PRO A 170 3.28 -31.68 -21.55
C PRO A 170 2.65 -31.59 -20.15
N LEU A 171 2.19 -30.38 -19.76
CA LEU A 171 1.48 -30.18 -18.48
C LEU A 171 0.12 -30.90 -18.53
N ALA A 172 0.08 -32.13 -18.01
CA ALA A 172 -1.11 -32.97 -17.99
C ALA A 172 -1.39 -33.40 -16.55
N CYS A 173 -2.46 -32.86 -15.99
CA CYS A 173 -2.93 -33.08 -14.63
C CYS A 173 -4.17 -33.99 -14.56
N GLY A 174 -4.75 -34.34 -15.71
CA GLY A 174 -5.96 -35.16 -15.80
C GLY A 174 -7.24 -34.34 -16.04
N ALA A 175 -8.40 -34.98 -15.92
CA ALA A 175 -9.71 -34.35 -16.07
C ALA A 175 -9.98 -33.39 -14.89
N PRO A 176 -10.72 -32.27 -15.06
CA PRO A 176 -11.63 -31.95 -16.17
C PRO A 176 -11.08 -31.10 -17.33
N LEU A 177 -10.00 -30.32 -17.14
CA LEU A 177 -9.52 -29.37 -18.16
C LEU A 177 -8.16 -29.76 -18.76
N GLY A 178 -7.62 -30.93 -18.41
CA GLY A 178 -6.31 -31.42 -18.87
C GLY A 178 -5.14 -30.78 -18.12
N PHE A 179 -5.16 -29.45 -17.96
CA PHE A 179 -4.16 -28.68 -17.20
C PHE A 179 -4.59 -28.39 -15.74
N ALA A 180 -5.85 -28.65 -15.39
CA ALA A 180 -6.39 -28.42 -14.05
C ALA A 180 -7.18 -29.64 -13.59
N ASP A 181 -6.75 -30.24 -12.49
CA ASP A 181 -7.44 -31.32 -11.79
C ASP A 181 -8.48 -30.76 -10.81
N TRP A 182 -9.43 -31.58 -10.37
CA TRP A 182 -10.47 -31.23 -9.40
C TRP A 182 -9.89 -30.70 -8.08
N GLN A 183 -8.77 -31.25 -7.61
CA GLN A 183 -8.10 -30.76 -6.40
C GLN A 183 -7.57 -29.34 -6.60
N MET A 184 -6.90 -29.07 -7.72
CA MET A 184 -6.36 -27.75 -8.06
C MET A 184 -7.47 -26.70 -8.21
N ILE A 185 -8.61 -27.09 -8.79
CA ILE A 185 -9.79 -26.23 -8.92
C ILE A 185 -10.40 -25.93 -7.55
N GLY A 186 -10.52 -26.94 -6.68
CA GLY A 186 -11.06 -26.78 -5.33
C GLY A 186 -10.19 -25.87 -4.46
N GLU A 187 -8.88 -26.09 -4.45
CA GLU A 187 -7.93 -25.22 -3.73
C GLU A 187 -7.89 -23.81 -4.31
N GLY A 188 -7.83 -23.69 -5.64
CA GLY A 188 -7.84 -22.40 -6.34
C GLY A 188 -9.10 -21.58 -6.04
N LEU A 189 -10.27 -22.22 -5.95
CA LEU A 189 -11.52 -21.56 -5.59
C LEU A 189 -11.50 -21.04 -4.15
N PHE A 190 -10.97 -21.81 -3.21
CA PHE A 190 -10.88 -21.40 -1.81
C PHE A 190 -9.92 -20.21 -1.63
N ILE A 191 -8.74 -20.27 -2.26
CA ILE A 191 -7.77 -19.18 -2.30
C ILE A 191 -8.38 -17.94 -2.98
N ALA A 192 -9.17 -18.14 -4.04
CA ALA A 192 -9.87 -17.05 -4.70
C ALA A 192 -10.89 -16.40 -3.77
N LEU A 193 -11.69 -17.18 -3.06
CA LEU A 193 -12.67 -16.65 -2.11
C LEU A 193 -12.00 -15.84 -1.00
N GLU A 194 -10.93 -16.36 -0.40
CA GLU A 194 -10.14 -15.66 0.61
C GLU A 194 -9.53 -14.36 0.05
N SER A 195 -8.90 -14.43 -1.12
CA SER A 195 -8.25 -13.27 -1.73
C SER A 195 -9.26 -12.18 -2.10
N PHE A 196 -10.33 -12.54 -2.82
CA PHE A 196 -11.33 -11.56 -3.25
C PHE A 196 -12.08 -10.93 -2.07
N SER A 197 -12.39 -11.70 -1.03
CA SER A 197 -13.01 -11.15 0.18
C SER A 197 -12.06 -10.22 0.93
N ALA A 198 -10.78 -10.59 1.10
CA ALA A 198 -9.79 -9.76 1.77
C ALA A 198 -9.51 -8.45 1.03
N TYR A 199 -9.21 -8.51 -0.28
CA TYR A 199 -8.96 -7.29 -1.08
C TYR A 199 -10.23 -6.46 -1.30
N GLY A 200 -11.40 -7.11 -1.42
CA GLY A 200 -12.69 -6.42 -1.49
C GLY A 200 -13.04 -5.70 -0.20
N GLY A 201 -12.86 -6.37 0.94
CA GLY A 201 -13.07 -5.80 2.28
C GLY A 201 -12.13 -4.63 2.56
N MET A 202 -10.86 -4.76 2.17
CA MET A 202 -9.89 -3.66 2.20
C MET A 202 -10.37 -2.46 1.37
N ALA A 203 -10.84 -2.67 0.14
CA ALA A 203 -11.31 -1.58 -0.72
C ALA A 203 -12.51 -0.84 -0.12
N VAL A 204 -13.48 -1.57 0.44
CA VAL A 204 -14.63 -0.98 1.14
C VAL A 204 -14.18 -0.17 2.36
N ALA A 205 -13.25 -0.70 3.16
CA ALA A 205 -12.72 0.01 4.32
C ALA A 205 -11.94 1.29 3.93
N MET A 206 -11.18 1.23 2.84
CA MET A 206 -10.46 2.38 2.29
C MET A 206 -11.41 3.48 1.80
N GLU A 207 -12.47 3.14 1.06
CA GLU A 207 -13.48 4.12 0.64
C GLU A 207 -14.18 4.75 1.84
N LYS A 208 -14.58 3.95 2.84
CA LYS A 208 -15.15 4.48 4.08
C LYS A 208 -14.18 5.41 4.82
N ALA A 209 -12.88 5.12 4.79
CA ALA A 209 -11.87 5.97 5.41
C ALA A 209 -11.60 7.27 4.63
N PHE A 210 -11.74 7.26 3.31
CA PHE A 210 -11.74 8.48 2.50
C PHE A 210 -12.98 9.34 2.79
N ASP A 211 -14.16 8.73 2.83
CA ASP A 211 -15.43 9.45 3.03
C ASP A 211 -15.55 10.04 4.44
N SER A 212 -15.01 9.35 5.45
CA SER A 212 -14.96 9.84 6.84
C SER A 212 -13.87 10.88 7.10
N GLY A 213 -13.04 11.20 6.10
CA GLY A 213 -11.90 12.11 6.23
C GLY A 213 -10.77 11.57 7.10
N ILE A 214 -10.77 10.27 7.42
CA ILE A 214 -9.68 9.60 8.13
C ILE A 214 -8.43 9.57 7.23
N LEU A 215 -8.60 9.41 5.93
CA LEU A 215 -7.53 9.37 4.96
C LEU A 215 -7.74 10.44 3.89
N ARG A 216 -6.67 11.13 3.51
CA ARG A 216 -6.73 12.10 2.42
C ARG A 216 -6.41 11.44 1.08
N ARG A 217 -7.30 11.62 0.10
CA ARG A 217 -7.02 11.30 -1.32
C ARG A 217 -5.87 12.16 -1.82
N PHE A 218 -5.08 11.65 -2.77
CA PHE A 218 -4.00 12.45 -3.36
C PHE A 218 -4.57 13.68 -4.08
N PRO A 219 -3.96 14.87 -3.92
CA PRO A 219 -4.37 16.06 -4.65
C PRO A 219 -4.14 15.88 -6.15
N SER A 220 -5.12 16.28 -6.97
CA SER A 220 -4.95 16.51 -8.40
C SER A 220 -4.44 17.93 -8.64
N SER A 221 -3.48 18.09 -9.55
CA SER A 221 -2.99 19.40 -10.03
C SER A 221 -4.00 20.11 -10.90
#